data_AF-A0A3D1K1Y4-F1
#
_entry.id   AF-A0A3D1K1Y4-F1
#
_cell.length_a   1.000
_cell.length_b   1.000
_cell.length_c   1.000
_cell.angle_alpha   90.00
_cell.angle_beta   90.00
_cell.angle_gamma   90.00
#
_symmetry.space_group_name_H-M   'P 1'
#
loop_
_entity.id
_entity.type
_entity.pdbx_description
1 polymer ?
#
loop_
_entity_poly.entity_id
_entity_poly.type
_entity_poly.pdbx_seq_one_letter_code
_entity_poly.pdbx_strand_id
1 'polypeptide(L)'
;MDKEISDLIYSDRFKLVKKLFWLAILGLLLLASFFVFDRIIKNNINGLANIFAVLGILLILPLLVYSQFLAFVHWKERYRGDNSDGWVILFVIFSGNLWFAVAVFYYFMHVFPDMKKKGIYKE
;
A
#
# COMPACT_ATOMS: atom_id res chain seq x y z
N MET A 1 -17.41 -8.95 -19.26
CA MET A 1 -15.97 -9.25 -19.11
C MET A 1 -15.90 -10.67 -18.64
N ASP A 2 -15.27 -11.57 -19.40
CA ASP A 2 -15.20 -12.98 -19.03
C ASP A 2 -14.57 -13.16 -17.65
N LYS A 3 -15.14 -14.07 -16.85
CA LYS A 3 -14.69 -14.37 -15.47
C LYS A 3 -13.18 -14.70 -15.46
N GLU A 4 -12.72 -15.37 -16.52
CA GLU A 4 -11.32 -15.73 -16.74
C GLU A 4 -10.40 -14.51 -16.92
N ILE A 5 -10.83 -13.49 -17.68
CA ILE A 5 -10.08 -12.23 -17.88
C ILE A 5 -10.00 -11.44 -16.58
N SER A 6 -11.09 -11.41 -15.81
CA SER A 6 -11.13 -10.76 -14.50
C SER A 6 -10.14 -11.39 -13.52
N ASP A 7 -10.13 -12.72 -13.43
CA ASP A 7 -9.24 -13.47 -12.55
C ASP A 7 -7.77 -13.29 -12.93
N LEU A 8 -7.46 -13.22 -14.23
CA LEU A 8 -6.10 -13.01 -14.73
C LEU A 8 -5.56 -11.64 -14.30
N ILE A 9 -6.36 -10.59 -14.54
CA ILE A 9 -6.03 -9.21 -14.16
C ILE A 9 -5.80 -9.10 -12.64
N TYR A 10 -6.65 -9.75 -11.85
CA TYR A 10 -6.55 -9.74 -10.39
C TYR A 10 -5.28 -10.44 -9.91
N SER A 11 -4.94 -11.59 -10.51
CA SER A 11 -3.73 -12.34 -10.16
C SER A 11 -2.44 -11.57 -10.43
N ASP A 12 -2.38 -10.82 -11.53
CA ASP A 12 -1.20 -10.03 -11.89
C ASP A 12 -1.03 -8.81 -11.00
N ARG A 13 -2.14 -8.16 -10.62
CA ARG A 13 -2.13 -7.06 -9.64
C ARG A 13 -1.49 -7.50 -8.31
N PHE A 14 -1.75 -8.73 -7.88
CA PHE A 14 -1.18 -9.28 -6.63
C PHE A 14 0.27 -9.69 -6.73
N LYS A 15 0.73 -10.18 -7.89
CA LYS A 15 2.16 -10.43 -8.11
C LYS A 15 2.96 -9.13 -7.94
N LEU A 16 2.41 -8.01 -8.40
CA LEU A 16 3.04 -6.69 -8.23
C LEU A 16 3.10 -6.28 -6.76
N VAL A 17 2.01 -6.41 -5.98
CA VAL A 17 2.03 -6.17 -4.52
C VAL A 17 3.14 -6.97 -3.85
N LYS A 18 3.26 -8.27 -4.17
CA LYS A 18 4.27 -9.14 -3.54
C LYS A 18 5.69 -8.68 -3.84
N LYS A 19 5.98 -8.24 -5.08
CA LYS A 19 7.27 -7.67 -5.45
C LYS A 19 7.56 -6.37 -4.70
N LEU A 20 6.58 -5.46 -4.68
CA LEU A 20 6.68 -4.17 -3.98
C LEU A 20 6.82 -4.36 -2.46
N PHE A 21 6.21 -5.39 -1.88
CA PHE A 21 6.34 -5.72 -0.46
C PHE A 21 7.78 -6.05 -0.07
N TRP A 22 8.47 -6.88 -0.86
CA TRP A 22 9.88 -7.19 -0.62
C TRP A 22 10.78 -5.96 -0.78
N LEU A 23 10.48 -5.09 -1.75
CA LEU A 23 11.17 -3.81 -1.90
C LEU A 23 10.95 -2.88 -0.72
N ALA A 24 9.73 -2.82 -0.18
CA ALA A 24 9.42 -2.02 0.99
C ALA A 24 10.12 -2.54 2.27
N ILE A 25 10.28 -3.86 2.42
CA ILE A 25 11.09 -4.43 3.52
C ILE A 25 12.53 -3.90 3.44
N LEU A 26 13.13 -3.91 2.25
CA LEU A 26 14.46 -3.35 2.05
C LEU A 26 14.50 -1.85 2.39
N GLY A 27 13.49 -1.09 1.96
CA GLY A 27 13.36 0.33 2.30
C GLY A 27 13.23 0.60 3.81
N LEU A 28 12.47 -0.24 4.54
CA LEU A 28 12.33 -0.17 5.99
C LEU A 28 13.67 -0.43 6.71
N LEU A 29 14.46 -1.39 6.20
CA LEU A 29 15.79 -1.66 6.75
C LEU A 29 16.73 -0.45 6.54
N LEU A 30 16.66 0.23 5.39
CA LEU A 30 17.43 1.45 5.16
C LEU A 30 17.01 2.60 6.08
N LEU A 31 15.70 2.77 6.31
CA LEU A 31 15.19 3.75 7.27
C LEU A 31 15.60 3.43 8.72
N ALA A 32 15.56 2.16 9.12
CA ALA A 32 16.04 1.75 10.43
C ALA A 32 17.54 2.06 10.59
N SER A 33 18.32 1.82 9.53
CA SER A 33 19.75 2.13 9.50
C SER A 33 20.00 3.63 9.66
N PHE A 34 19.19 4.49 9.02
CA PHE A 34 19.25 5.94 9.24
C PHE A 34 19.14 6.32 10.72
N PHE A 35 18.14 5.81 11.45
CA PHE A 35 17.98 6.13 12.88
C PHE A 35 19.13 5.64 13.75
N VAL A 36 19.76 4.53 13.38
CA VAL A 36 20.94 4.00 14.08
C VAL A 36 22.16 4.90 13.81
N PHE A 37 22.41 5.26 12.56
CA PHE A 37 23.53 6.14 12.19
C PHE A 37 23.37 7.57 12.72
N ASP A 38 22.16 8.13 12.68
CA ASP A 38 21.84 9.46 13.22
C ASP A 38 22.11 9.53 14.74
N ARG A 39 21.77 8.47 15.49
CA ARG A 39 22.05 8.40 16.93
C ARG A 39 23.53 8.22 17.27
N ILE A 40 24.26 7.46 16.46
CA ILE A 40 25.69 7.13 16.72
C ILE A 40 26.59 8.29 16.27
N ILE A 41 26.30 8.87 15.10
CA ILE A 41 27.12 9.90 14.45
C ILE A 41 26.48 11.26 14.74
N LYS A 42 26.50 11.69 16.01
CA LYS A 42 26.05 13.03 16.44
C LYS A 42 26.92 14.20 15.90
N ASN A 43 27.80 13.95 14.92
CA ASN A 43 28.79 14.91 14.44
C ASN A 43 28.73 15.09 12.92
N ASN A 44 28.14 16.22 12.53
CA ASN A 44 28.53 17.15 11.45
C ASN A 44 28.73 16.64 10.01
N ILE A 45 28.37 15.40 9.66
CA ILE A 45 28.31 14.94 8.25
C ILE A 45 26.97 14.24 8.00
N ASN A 46 25.92 15.04 7.88
CA ASN A 46 24.52 14.58 7.75
C ASN A 46 24.17 14.02 6.35
N GLY A 47 25.13 13.96 5.42
CA GLY A 47 24.88 13.58 4.02
C GLY A 47 24.52 12.11 3.83
N LEU A 48 25.27 11.19 4.44
CA LEU A 48 25.07 9.74 4.26
C LEU A 48 23.79 9.23 4.92
N ALA A 49 23.48 9.74 6.12
CA ALA A 49 22.24 9.43 6.82
C ALA A 49 21.03 9.85 5.97
N ASN A 50 21.05 11.07 5.42
CA ASN A 50 19.98 11.57 4.56
C ASN A 50 19.79 10.72 3.29
N ILE A 51 20.86 10.20 2.69
CA ILE A 51 20.78 9.29 1.53
C ILE A 51 20.02 8.00 1.90
N PHE A 52 20.32 7.39 3.05
CA PHE A 52 19.60 6.20 3.51
C PHE A 52 18.12 6.49 3.78
N ALA A 53 17.80 7.65 4.34
CA ALA A 53 16.42 8.07 4.55
C ALA A 53 15.67 8.23 3.22
N VAL A 54 16.25 8.95 2.26
CA VAL A 54 15.64 9.19 0.94
C VAL A 54 15.45 7.87 0.18
N LEU A 55 16.47 7.01 0.12
CA LEU A 55 16.36 5.71 -0.55
C LEU A 55 15.34 4.80 0.13
N GLY A 56 15.30 4.80 1.46
CA GLY A 56 14.32 4.04 2.22
C GLY A 56 12.89 4.48 1.93
N ILE A 57 12.62 5.79 1.90
CA ILE A 57 11.32 6.35 1.52
C ILE A 57 10.97 6.00 0.06
N LEU A 58 11.91 6.18 -0.87
CA LEU A 58 11.68 5.88 -2.29
C LEU A 58 11.35 4.41 -2.55
N LEU A 59 11.85 3.48 -1.75
CA LEU A 59 11.55 2.06 -1.87
C LEU A 59 10.19 1.67 -1.25
N ILE A 60 9.75 2.38 -0.21
CA ILE A 60 8.46 2.13 0.45
C ILE A 60 7.31 2.78 -0.30
N LEU A 61 7.53 3.99 -0.85
CA LEU A 61 6.48 4.82 -1.44
C LEU A 61 5.69 4.10 -2.56
N PRO A 62 6.32 3.37 -3.51
CA PRO A 62 5.60 2.65 -4.55
C PRO A 62 4.62 1.61 -4.00
N LEU A 63 4.97 0.90 -2.92
CA LEU A 63 4.06 -0.04 -2.28
C LEU A 63 2.85 0.69 -1.70
N LEU A 64 3.08 1.79 -0.96
CA LEU A 64 2.00 2.55 -0.35
C LEU A 64 1.03 3.10 -1.39
N VAL A 65 1.55 3.73 -2.45
CA VAL A 65 0.74 4.29 -3.54
C VAL A 65 -0.02 3.18 -4.26
N TYR A 66 0.63 2.07 -4.59
CA TYR A 66 -0.01 0.98 -5.30
C TYR A 66 -1.07 0.26 -4.45
N SER A 67 -0.85 0.08 -3.15
CA SER A 67 -1.84 -0.49 -2.23
C SER A 67 -3.08 0.40 -2.09
N GLN A 68 -2.91 1.72 -2.07
CA GLN A 68 -4.03 2.67 -2.08
C GLN A 68 -4.82 2.60 -3.39
N PHE A 69 -4.12 2.56 -4.52
CA PHE A 69 -4.73 2.38 -5.84
C PHE A 69 -5.52 1.06 -5.91
N LEU A 70 -4.94 -0.04 -5.42
CA LEU A 70 -5.60 -1.34 -5.43
C LEU A 70 -6.84 -1.36 -4.54
N ALA A 71 -6.79 -0.74 -3.36
CA ALA A 71 -7.94 -0.58 -2.48
C ALA A 71 -9.06 0.23 -3.14
N PHE A 72 -8.72 1.33 -3.82
CA PHE A 72 -9.67 2.15 -4.57
C PHE A 72 -10.33 1.37 -5.71
N VAL A 73 -9.53 0.68 -6.53
CA VAL A 73 -10.04 -0.13 -7.65
C VAL A 73 -10.94 -1.24 -7.12
N HIS A 74 -10.53 -1.91 -6.04
CA HIS A 74 -11.35 -2.94 -5.40
C HIS A 74 -12.68 -2.38 -4.87
N TRP A 75 -12.67 -1.20 -4.24
CA TRP A 75 -13.90 -0.52 -3.81
C TRP A 75 -14.83 -0.22 -5.00
N LYS A 76 -14.27 0.37 -6.07
CA LYS A 76 -15.02 0.70 -7.30
C LYS A 76 -15.61 -0.53 -7.98
N GLU A 77 -14.90 -1.66 -7.98
CA GLU A 77 -15.38 -2.93 -8.50
C GLU A 77 -16.49 -3.51 -7.60
N ARG A 78 -16.36 -3.39 -6.27
CA ARG A 78 -17.30 -3.93 -5.29
C ARG A 78 -18.62 -3.15 -5.18
N TYR A 79 -18.57 -1.82 -5.20
CA TYR A 79 -19.73 -0.94 -5.05
C TYR A 79 -20.18 -0.34 -6.38
N ARG A 80 -20.08 -1.11 -7.48
CA ARG A 80 -20.55 -0.66 -8.80
C ARG A 80 -22.03 -0.26 -8.74
N GLY A 81 -22.30 1.03 -8.94
CA GLY A 81 -23.64 1.62 -8.84
C GLY A 81 -23.71 2.67 -7.73
N ASP A 82 -24.82 2.65 -6.97
CA ASP A 82 -25.03 3.55 -5.83
C ASP A 82 -23.97 3.29 -4.76
N ASN A 83 -23.19 4.33 -4.43
CA ASN A 83 -22.07 4.34 -3.46
C ASN A 83 -20.65 4.08 -4.00
N SER A 84 -20.45 4.01 -5.33
CA SER A 84 -19.08 3.92 -5.88
C SER A 84 -18.19 5.14 -5.52
N ASP A 85 -18.81 6.30 -5.32
CA ASP A 85 -18.13 7.56 -4.92
C ASP A 85 -17.97 7.69 -3.39
N GLY A 86 -18.50 6.75 -2.61
CA GLY A 86 -18.36 6.73 -1.15
C GLY A 86 -16.89 6.71 -0.71
N TRP A 87 -16.00 6.14 -1.53
CA TRP A 87 -14.55 6.19 -1.28
C TRP A 87 -13.98 7.61 -1.31
N VAL A 88 -14.49 8.47 -2.21
CA VAL A 88 -14.07 9.89 -2.30
C VAL A 88 -14.60 10.66 -1.09
N ILE A 89 -15.82 10.38 -0.66
CA ILE A 89 -16.40 10.97 0.55
C ILE A 89 -15.58 10.56 1.77
N LEU A 90 -15.24 9.28 1.91
CA LEU A 90 -14.35 8.78 2.97
C LEU A 90 -12.97 9.46 2.90
N PHE A 91 -12.42 9.67 1.70
CA PHE A 91 -11.16 10.38 1.53
C PHE A 91 -11.22 11.82 2.03
N VAL A 92 -12.30 12.54 1.72
CA VAL A 92 -12.50 13.94 2.15
C VAL A 92 -12.75 14.02 3.66
N ILE A 93 -13.59 13.15 4.21
CA ILE A 93 -13.92 13.13 5.65
C ILE A 93 -12.70 12.73 6.50
N PHE A 94 -11.94 11.73 6.06
CA PHE A 94 -10.81 11.18 6.81
C PHE A 94 -9.45 11.75 6.38
N SER A 95 -9.42 12.91 5.72
CA SER A 95 -8.18 13.50 5.20
C SER A 95 -7.06 13.55 6.26
N GLY A 96 -5.85 13.10 5.89
CA GLY A 96 -4.69 13.01 6.77
C GLY A 96 -4.41 11.59 7.32
N ASN A 97 -4.01 11.49 8.60
CA ASN A 97 -3.57 10.22 9.21
C ASN A 97 -4.69 9.19 9.36
N LEU A 98 -5.95 9.63 9.51
CA LEU A 98 -7.09 8.73 9.61
C LEU A 98 -7.36 8.00 8.29
N TRP A 99 -7.18 8.67 7.15
CA TRP A 99 -7.32 8.06 5.83
C TRP A 99 -6.39 6.87 5.66
N PHE A 100 -5.12 7.05 6.03
CA PHE A 100 -4.13 5.97 5.94
C PHE A 100 -4.58 4.76 6.76
N ALA A 101 -5.07 4.98 7.99
CA ALA A 101 -5.60 3.92 8.84
C ALA A 101 -6.83 3.23 8.23
N VAL A 102 -7.79 3.99 7.68
CA VAL A 102 -9.00 3.47 7.02
C VAL A 102 -8.63 2.62 5.80
N ALA A 103 -7.75 3.14 4.94
CA ALA A 103 -7.31 2.43 3.74
C ALA A 103 -6.53 1.16 4.07
N VAL A 104 -5.66 1.20 5.09
CA VAL A 104 -4.94 0.02 5.58
C VAL A 104 -5.92 -1.01 6.16
N PHE A 105 -6.87 -0.58 6.99
CA PHE A 105 -7.89 -1.47 7.55
C PHE A 105 -8.73 -2.11 6.43
N TYR A 106 -9.20 -1.32 5.46
CA TYR A 106 -9.94 -1.82 4.31
C TYR A 106 -9.10 -2.83 3.50
N TYR A 107 -7.83 -2.53 3.27
CA TYR A 107 -6.92 -3.42 2.57
C TYR A 107 -6.81 -4.79 3.27
N PHE A 108 -6.63 -4.80 4.60
CA PHE A 108 -6.51 -6.04 5.36
C PHE A 108 -7.84 -6.81 5.51
N MET A 109 -8.97 -6.11 5.55
CA MET A 109 -10.29 -6.72 5.72
C MET A 109 -10.93 -7.21 4.42
N HIS A 110 -10.61 -6.58 3.29
CA HIS A 110 -11.28 -6.85 2.02
C HIS A 110 -10.29 -7.28 0.92
N VAL A 111 -9.24 -6.51 0.68
CA VAL A 111 -8.29 -6.81 -0.42
C VAL A 111 -7.47 -8.08 -0.11
N PHE A 112 -6.94 -8.20 1.10
CA PHE A 112 -6.06 -9.31 1.50
C PHE A 112 -6.75 -10.68 1.62
N PRO A 113 -7.99 -10.80 2.13
CA PRO A 113 -8.72 -12.06 2.12
C PRO A 113 -9.08 -12.50 0.70
N ASP A 114 -9.43 -11.56 -0.17
CA ASP A 114 -9.74 -11.82 -1.58
C ASP A 114 -8.48 -12.27 -2.35
N MET A 115 -7.29 -11.72 -2.01
CA MET A 115 -6.00 -12.24 -2.50
C MET A 115 -5.78 -13.73 -2.22
N LYS A 116 -6.27 -14.21 -1.08
CA LYS A 116 -6.08 -15.59 -0.63
C LYS A 116 -7.15 -16.53 -1.16
N LYS A 117 -8.06 -16.07 -2.04
CA LYS A 117 -9.28 -16.80 -2.43
C LYS A 117 -10.10 -17.27 -1.21
N LYS A 118 -9.93 -16.58 -0.07
CA LYS A 118 -10.63 -16.79 1.20
C LYS A 118 -11.65 -15.68 1.45
N GLY A 119 -11.88 -14.81 0.46
CA GLY A 119 -12.96 -13.85 0.48
C GLY A 119 -14.27 -14.53 0.81
N ILE A 120 -15.03 -13.92 1.72
CA ILE A 120 -16.31 -14.43 2.22
C ILE A 120 -17.36 -14.56 1.09
N TYR A 121 -17.10 -13.96 -0.07
CA TYR A 121 -18.01 -13.92 -1.21
C TYR A 121 -17.33 -14.52 -2.44
N LYS A 122 -17.25 -15.85 -2.47
CA LYS A 122 -17.21 -16.59 -3.74
C LYS A 122 -18.61 -16.53 -4.33
N GLU A 123 -18.80 -15.72 -5.37
CA GLU A 123 -19.83 -15.98 -6.38
C GLU A 123 -19.19 -16.56 -7.64
#